data_AF-A0A934YCE8-F1
#
_entry.id   AF-A0A934YCE8-F1
#
_cell.length_a   1.000
_cell.length_b   1.000
_cell.length_c   1.000
_cell.angle_alpha   90.00
_cell.angle_beta   90.00
_cell.angle_gamma   90.00
#
_symmetry.space_group_name_H-M   'P 1'
#
loop_
_entity.id
_entity.type
_entity.pdbx_description
1 polymer ?
#
loop_
_entity_poly.entity_id
_entity_poly.type
_entity_poly.pdbx_seq_one_letter_code
_entity_poly.pdbx_strand_id
1 'polypeptide(L)'
;MLRLAVVSTLLASFAVAPMQCTREPDPTLRTEDSAGDALWQLALEFRKKNDEPAAQATLRFLVERYPSNRHVAEAKRQLAGAPPTASTGGGP
;
A
#
# COMPACT_ATOMS: atom_id res chain seq x y z
N MET A 1 -48.82 20.42 -34.45
CA MET A 1 -48.76 19.22 -33.59
C MET A 1 -47.83 18.21 -34.24
N LEU A 2 -46.56 18.15 -33.85
CA LEU A 2 -45.68 17.03 -34.22
C LEU A 2 -44.49 16.96 -33.24
N ARG A 3 -44.80 16.63 -31.99
CA ARG A 3 -43.84 16.35 -30.92
C ARG A 3 -43.83 14.84 -30.66
N LEU A 4 -43.40 14.01 -31.60
CA LEU A 4 -43.37 12.56 -31.33
C LEU A 4 -42.46 11.82 -32.32
N ALA A 5 -41.15 12.11 -32.26
CA ALA A 5 -40.15 11.28 -32.96
C ALA A 5 -38.75 11.36 -32.32
N VAL A 6 -38.65 11.67 -31.02
CA VAL A 6 -37.36 11.69 -30.30
C VAL A 6 -37.43 10.77 -29.09
N VAL A 7 -38.01 9.58 -29.25
CA VAL A 7 -38.02 8.56 -28.18
C VAL A 7 -38.03 7.20 -28.88
N SER A 8 -36.87 6.67 -29.28
CA SER A 8 -36.72 5.21 -29.51
C SER A 8 -35.28 4.73 -29.70
N THR A 9 -34.30 5.58 -29.97
CA THR A 9 -32.94 5.10 -30.30
C THR A 9 -31.92 5.39 -29.19
N LEU A 10 -32.20 4.98 -27.94
CA LEU A 10 -31.25 5.13 -26.83
C LEU A 10 -31.18 3.91 -25.89
N LEU A 11 -31.80 2.79 -26.24
CA LEU A 11 -31.81 1.58 -25.40
C LEU A 11 -30.88 0.44 -25.87
N ALA A 12 -30.08 0.63 -26.92
CA ALA A 12 -29.20 -0.43 -27.44
C ALA A 12 -27.74 -0.38 -26.93
N SER A 13 -27.39 0.57 -26.08
CA SER A 13 -25.98 0.80 -25.68
C SER A 13 -25.54 0.07 -24.40
N PHE A 14 -26.43 -0.67 -23.72
CA PHE A 14 -26.12 -1.33 -22.44
C PHE A 14 -25.96 -2.86 -22.52
N ALA A 15 -26.18 -3.48 -23.69
CA ALA A 15 -26.16 -4.94 -23.83
C ALA A 15 -24.78 -5.53 -24.20
N VAL A 16 -23.72 -4.71 -24.29
CA VAL A 16 -22.34 -5.16 -24.52
C VAL A 16 -21.41 -4.51 -23.50
N ALA A 17 -21.75 -4.62 -22.22
CA ALA A 17 -20.74 -4.51 -21.16
C ALA A 17 -19.93 -5.81 -21.19
N PRO A 18 -18.60 -5.73 -21.31
CA PRO A 18 -17.83 -6.75 -21.97
C PRO A 18 -17.66 -7.98 -21.06
N MET A 19 -17.68 -9.17 -21.66
CA MET A 19 -17.07 -10.39 -21.12
C MET A 19 -15.54 -10.25 -20.87
N GLN A 20 -15.01 -9.03 -20.85
CA GLN A 20 -13.60 -8.67 -20.65
C GLN A 20 -13.25 -8.41 -19.17
N CYS A 21 -14.15 -8.78 -18.25
CA CYS A 21 -13.83 -8.92 -16.83
C CYS A 21 -13.45 -10.37 -16.45
N THR A 22 -13.01 -11.19 -17.40
CA THR A 22 -12.15 -12.36 -17.11
C THR A 22 -10.71 -11.91 -17.28
N ARG A 23 -10.20 -11.16 -16.31
CA ARG A 23 -8.77 -10.93 -16.18
C ARG A 23 -8.36 -11.71 -14.95
N GLU A 24 -7.76 -12.91 -15.13
CA GLU A 24 -6.99 -13.52 -14.06
C GLU A 24 -6.07 -12.43 -13.49
N PRO A 25 -6.10 -12.17 -12.18
CA PRO A 25 -5.14 -11.27 -11.56
C PRO A 25 -3.76 -11.81 -11.93
N ASP A 26 -3.01 -11.07 -12.74
CA ASP A 26 -1.65 -11.43 -13.08
C ASP A 26 -0.86 -11.48 -11.76
N PRO A 27 -0.38 -12.66 -11.31
CA PRO A 27 0.29 -12.82 -10.02
C PRO A 27 1.62 -12.07 -9.96
N THR A 28 2.06 -11.48 -11.08
CA THR A 28 3.23 -10.61 -11.17
C THR A 28 2.89 -9.12 -11.05
N LEU A 29 1.60 -8.74 -11.07
CA LEU A 29 1.16 -7.38 -10.75
C LEU A 29 1.35 -7.10 -9.25
N ARG A 30 1.91 -5.93 -8.96
CA ARG A 30 2.51 -5.52 -7.69
C ARG A 30 1.75 -6.01 -6.46
N THR A 31 2.45 -6.78 -5.62
CA THR A 31 2.16 -6.85 -4.18
C THR A 31 2.23 -5.43 -3.65
N GLU A 32 1.08 -4.81 -3.43
CA GLU A 32 1.00 -3.53 -2.71
C GLU A 32 1.79 -3.68 -1.41
N ASP A 33 2.55 -2.65 -1.04
CA ASP A 33 3.23 -2.65 0.24
C ASP A 33 2.20 -2.88 1.35
N SER A 34 2.51 -3.78 2.27
CA SER A 34 1.60 -4.02 3.39
C SER A 34 1.52 -2.76 4.26
N ALA A 35 0.44 -2.59 5.01
CA ALA A 35 0.34 -1.48 5.97
C ALA A 35 1.53 -1.42 6.94
N GLY A 36 2.11 -2.58 7.29
CA GLY A 36 3.33 -2.64 8.09
C GLY A 36 4.58 -2.11 7.36
N ASP A 37 4.68 -2.32 6.05
CA ASP A 37 5.79 -1.78 5.25
C ASP A 37 5.70 -0.26 5.13
N ALA A 38 4.49 0.27 4.95
CA ALA A 38 4.25 1.71 4.97
C ALA A 38 4.62 2.34 6.32
N LEU A 39 4.27 1.69 7.44
CA LEU A 39 4.62 2.16 8.78
C LEU A 39 6.13 2.12 9.03
N TRP A 40 6.82 1.10 8.52
CA TRP A 40 8.27 1.06 8.56
C TRP A 40 8.89 2.26 7.84
N GLN A 41 8.46 2.55 6.62
CA GLN A 41 8.94 3.71 5.87
C GLN A 41 8.62 5.03 6.59
N LEU A 42 7.43 5.15 7.17
CA LEU A 42 7.04 6.34 7.93
C LEU A 42 7.97 6.57 9.13
N ALA A 43 8.35 5.50 9.86
CA ALA A 43 9.31 5.61 10.95
C ALA A 43 10.68 6.12 10.46
N LEU A 44 11.16 5.63 9.32
CA LEU A 44 12.42 6.10 8.72
C LEU A 44 12.33 7.58 8.31
N GLU A 45 11.20 8.02 7.77
CA GLU A 45 10.97 9.43 7.44
C GLU A 45 10.98 10.35 8.67
N PHE A 46 10.40 9.91 9.79
CA PHE A 46 10.50 10.66 11.05
C PHE A 46 11.95 10.82 11.50
N ARG A 47 12.78 9.76 11.40
CA ARG A 47 14.20 9.84 11.74
C ARG A 47 14.99 10.77 10.83
N LYS A 48 14.70 10.76 9.52
CA LYS A 48 15.29 11.74 8.57
C LYS A 48 14.96 13.18 8.95
N LYS A 49 13.79 13.41 9.56
CA LYS A 49 13.34 14.71 10.08
C LYS A 49 13.83 15.00 11.51
N ASN A 50 14.67 14.14 12.08
CA ASN A 50 15.14 14.20 13.48
C ASN A 50 14.01 14.11 14.52
N ASP A 51 12.85 13.54 14.15
CA ASP A 51 11.74 13.25 15.06
C ASP A 51 11.84 11.81 15.59
N GLU A 52 12.83 11.59 16.46
CA GLU A 52 13.07 10.28 17.06
C GLU A 52 11.88 9.78 17.92
N PRO A 53 11.17 10.63 18.70
CA PRO A 53 9.99 10.19 19.45
C PRO A 53 8.87 9.64 18.55
N ALA A 54 8.58 10.30 17.42
CA ALA A 54 7.58 9.81 16.47
C ALA A 54 8.03 8.50 15.82
N ALA A 55 9.31 8.40 15.42
CA ALA A 55 9.86 7.17 14.86
C ALA A 55 9.70 5.98 15.83
N GLN A 56 10.08 6.15 17.10
CA GLN A 56 9.94 5.10 18.10
C GLN A 56 8.48 4.72 18.37
N ALA A 57 7.57 5.70 18.39
CA ALA A 57 6.14 5.45 18.52
C ALA A 57 5.61 4.60 17.35
N THR A 58 5.99 4.95 16.12
CA THR A 58 5.61 4.19 14.92
C THR A 58 6.19 2.78 14.93
N LEU A 59 7.46 2.60 15.32
CA LEU A 59 8.07 1.27 15.43
C LEU A 59 7.39 0.40 16.48
N ARG A 60 7.01 0.96 17.65
CA ARG A 60 6.22 0.22 18.65
C ARG A 60 4.89 -0.24 18.08
N PHE A 61 4.18 0.67 17.41
CA PHE A 61 2.90 0.35 16.77
C PHE A 61 3.05 -0.74 15.70
N LEU A 62 4.11 -0.68 14.88
CA LEU A 62 4.42 -1.71 13.90
C LEU A 62 4.59 -3.09 14.55
N VAL A 63 5.39 -3.18 15.61
CA VAL A 63 5.67 -4.42 16.33
C VAL A 63 4.41 -4.99 16.98
N GLU A 64 3.58 -4.13 17.57
CA GLU A 64 2.37 -4.54 18.28
C GLU A 64 1.25 -4.96 17.32
N ARG A 65 1.02 -4.18 16.24
CA ARG A 65 -0.14 -4.37 15.37
C ARG A 65 0.13 -5.28 14.18
N TYR A 66 1.40 -5.40 13.76
CA TYR A 66 1.80 -6.20 12.61
C TYR A 66 2.98 -7.14 12.95
N PRO A 67 2.84 -8.05 13.93
CA PRO A 67 3.95 -8.87 14.43
C PRO A 67 4.60 -9.79 13.39
N SER A 68 3.88 -10.12 12.31
CA SER A 68 4.38 -10.93 11.20
C SER A 68 5.01 -10.12 10.06
N ASN A 69 5.04 -8.79 10.15
CA ASN A 69 5.66 -7.96 9.11
C ASN A 69 7.19 -8.19 9.08
N ARG A 70 7.77 -8.21 7.88
CA ARG A 70 9.20 -8.48 7.64
C ARG A 70 10.16 -7.56 8.41
N HIS A 71 9.72 -6.35 8.76
CA HIS A 71 10.53 -5.35 9.45
C HIS A 71 10.48 -5.44 10.98
N VAL A 72 9.61 -6.29 11.57
CA VAL A 72 9.43 -6.37 13.03
C VAL A 72 10.70 -6.74 13.77
N ALA A 73 11.50 -7.66 13.21
CA ALA A 73 12.77 -8.07 13.82
C ALA A 73 13.74 -6.89 13.96
N GLU A 74 13.86 -6.07 12.91
CA GLU A 74 14.69 -4.87 12.93
C GLU A 74 14.08 -3.78 13.83
N ALA A 75 12.77 -3.57 13.77
CA ALA A 75 12.07 -2.62 14.64
C ALA A 75 12.32 -2.90 16.13
N LYS A 76 12.26 -4.19 16.53
CA LYS A 76 12.59 -4.61 17.91
C LYS A 76 14.04 -4.30 18.28
N ARG A 77 14.99 -4.54 17.36
CA ARG A 77 16.40 -4.20 17.58
C ARG A 77 16.61 -2.69 17.78
N GLN A 78 15.99 -1.86 16.95
CA GLN A 78 16.11 -0.41 17.05
C GLN A 78 15.46 0.12 18.34
N LEU A 79 14.30 -0.43 18.74
CA LEU A 79 13.67 -0.10 20.02
C LEU A 79 14.52 -0.53 21.24
N ALA A 80 15.39 -1.53 21.09
CA ALA A 80 16.37 -1.92 22.10
C ALA A 80 17.65 -1.05 22.08
N GLY A 81 17.71 -0.01 21.24
CA GLY A 81 18.84 0.90 21.13
C GLY A 81 19.95 0.41 20.20
N ALA A 82 19.74 -0.64 19.42
CA ALA A 82 20.70 -1.03 18.39
C ALA A 82 20.76 0.04 17.29
N PRO A 83 21.96 0.39 16.78
CA PRO A 83 22.05 1.27 15.64
C PRO A 83 21.29 0.65 14.45
N PRO A 84 20.65 1.46 13.59
CA PRO A 84 20.02 0.95 12.39
C PRO A 84 21.08 0.21 11.59
N THR A 85 20.85 -1.06 11.28
CA THR A 85 21.74 -1.75 10.35
C THR A 85 21.64 -0.99 9.04
N ALA A 86 22.76 -0.38 8.61
CA ALA A 86 22.85 0.29 7.34
C ALA A 86 22.23 -0.64 6.31
N SER A 87 21.14 -0.19 5.70
CA SER A 87 20.41 -0.93 4.68
C SER A 87 21.33 -1.09 3.48
N THR A 88 22.22 -2.08 3.52
CA THR A 88 22.94 -2.59 2.35
C THR A 88 21.91 -3.36 1.52
N GLY A 89 21.06 -2.59 0.87
CA GLY A 89 20.08 -3.00 -0.13
C GLY A 89 20.13 -2.00 -1.27
N GLY A 90 21.34 -1.63 -1.67
CA GLY A 90 21.61 -1.05 -2.98
C GLY A 90 22.12 -2.18 -3.86
N GLY A 91 21.45 -2.43 -4.97
CA GLY A 91 22.01 -3.20 -6.06
C GLY A 91 20.97 -3.66 -7.07
N PRO A 92 21.41 -3.93 -8.31
CA PRO A 92 22.22 -3.08 -9.20
C PRO A 92 21.37 -2.03 -9.95
#